data_AF-A0A0M8KLT2-F1
#
_entry.id   AF-A0A0M8KLT2-F1
#
_cell.length_a   1.000
_cell.length_b   1.000
_cell.length_c   1.000
_cell.angle_alpha   90.00
_cell.angle_beta   90.00
_cell.angle_gamma   90.00
#
_symmetry.space_group_name_H-M   'P 1'
#
loop_
_entity.id
_entity.type
_entity.pdbx_description
1 polymer ?
#
loop_
_entity_poly.entity_id
_entity_poly.type
_entity_poly.pdbx_seq_one_letter_code
_entity_poly.pdbx_strand_id
1 'polypeptide(L)'
;MSPSLRGAEHLVCTPRAQFRMHYSALVWAVLWLAPLLLAAPLVATGSPGAVAIGLVLVWLLASLPLTWFLRRHRMLLTDRAIVMGPFVPRVAPTVLFHADIDASTIRTWSNLRAYLRAAELSAFESGEMITPLSRLGVTFRARRSGRLQDGRLVESDIAAALGGTIEMFALTGSAERLVGALTPLLVAARVPGAADVPRTALPPGRLSGEKDSHRTEIPGWPAPRPGERFEDLPPEVQEGIRRRMSKG
;
A
#
# COMPACT_ATOMS: atom_id res chain seq x y z
N MET A 1 -12.65 -9.92 14.04
CA MET A 1 -11.78 -10.32 12.91
C MET A 1 -12.51 -10.07 11.58
N SER A 2 -11.79 -9.80 10.48
CA SER A 2 -12.40 -9.40 9.20
C SER A 2 -12.86 -10.61 8.38
N PRO A 3 -14.07 -10.60 7.78
CA PRO A 3 -14.53 -11.67 6.89
C PRO A 3 -13.65 -11.88 5.65
N SER A 4 -12.81 -10.91 5.28
CA SER A 4 -11.86 -10.97 4.15
C SER A 4 -10.63 -11.84 4.41
N LEU A 5 -10.41 -12.31 5.64
CA LEU A 5 -9.28 -13.19 6.00
C LEU A 5 -9.70 -14.63 6.30
N ARG A 6 -11.01 -14.94 6.24
CA ARG A 6 -11.52 -16.28 6.53
C ARG A 6 -10.84 -17.32 5.63
N GLY A 7 -10.23 -18.34 6.25
CA GLY A 7 -9.52 -19.41 5.55
C GLY A 7 -8.00 -19.24 5.48
N ALA A 8 -7.48 -18.02 5.66
CA ALA A 8 -6.05 -17.74 5.60
C ALA A 8 -5.47 -17.16 6.91
N GLU A 9 -6.28 -17.19 7.97
CA GLU A 9 -5.99 -16.69 9.31
C GLU A 9 -4.74 -17.35 9.92
N HIS A 10 -4.50 -18.62 9.60
CA HIS A 10 -3.33 -19.38 10.05
C HIS A 10 -2.00 -18.89 9.44
N LEU A 11 -2.03 -18.20 8.29
CA LEU A 11 -0.84 -17.70 7.60
C LEU A 11 -0.39 -16.34 8.15
N VAL A 12 -1.36 -15.52 8.55
CA VAL A 12 -1.11 -14.14 8.95
C VAL A 12 -1.10 -13.98 10.49
N CYS A 13 -1.71 -14.89 11.24
CA CYS A 13 -1.77 -14.87 12.71
C CYS A 13 -2.48 -13.63 13.30
N THR A 14 -2.21 -13.30 14.57
CA THR A 14 -3.02 -12.37 15.36
C THR A 14 -2.68 -10.92 15.02
N PRO A 15 -3.67 -10.02 14.84
CA PRO A 15 -3.41 -8.60 14.66
C PRO A 15 -2.80 -7.98 15.93
N ARG A 16 -1.66 -7.30 15.78
CA ARG A 16 -0.91 -6.64 16.86
C ARG A 16 -1.04 -5.13 16.84
N ALA A 17 -1.11 -4.54 15.66
CA ALA A 17 -1.39 -3.12 15.51
C ALA A 17 -2.24 -2.88 14.26
N GLN A 18 -3.03 -1.80 14.32
CA GLN A 18 -3.88 -1.38 13.22
C GLN A 18 -3.62 0.10 12.91
N PHE A 19 -3.42 0.37 11.63
CA PHE A 19 -3.30 1.70 11.08
C PHE A 19 -4.44 1.90 10.07
N ARG A 20 -5.16 3.01 10.21
CA ARG A 20 -6.13 3.43 9.19
C ARG A 20 -5.36 4.07 8.05
N MET A 21 -5.87 3.93 6.84
CA MET A 21 -5.36 4.66 5.68
C MET A 21 -5.82 6.11 5.72
N HIS A 22 -4.95 7.02 5.30
CA HIS A 22 -5.26 8.44 5.28
C HIS A 22 -6.09 8.74 4.04
N TYR A 23 -7.36 9.09 4.23
CA TYR A 23 -8.16 9.72 3.19
C TYR A 23 -8.31 11.20 3.48
N SER A 24 -7.72 11.97 2.58
CA SER A 24 -7.88 13.39 2.39
C SER A 24 -9.30 13.92 2.64
N ALA A 25 -9.45 15.03 3.38
CA ALA A 25 -10.73 15.75 3.51
C ALA A 25 -11.31 16.16 2.14
N LEU A 26 -10.45 16.45 1.16
CA LEU A 26 -10.86 16.71 -0.22
C LEU A 26 -11.47 15.47 -0.88
N VAL A 27 -10.95 14.26 -0.63
CA VAL A 27 -11.53 13.01 -1.16
C VAL A 27 -12.94 12.83 -0.60
N TRP A 28 -13.14 13.09 0.70
CA TRP A 28 -14.47 13.07 1.30
C TRP A 28 -15.37 14.16 0.73
N ALA A 29 -14.86 15.39 0.58
CA ALA A 29 -15.61 16.49 0.01
C ALA A 29 -16.05 16.20 -1.43
N VAL A 30 -15.16 15.70 -2.30
CA VAL A 30 -15.51 15.32 -3.68
C VAL A 30 -16.53 14.19 -3.68
N LEU A 31 -16.33 13.15 -2.87
CA LEU A 31 -17.26 12.01 -2.80
C LEU A 31 -18.68 12.42 -2.39
N TRP A 32 -18.80 13.38 -1.49
CA TRP A 32 -20.08 13.82 -0.94
C TRP A 32 -20.67 15.03 -1.68
N LEU A 33 -19.87 15.88 -2.33
CA LEU A 33 -20.34 17.10 -3.00
C LEU A 33 -20.44 16.98 -4.52
N ALA A 34 -19.56 16.22 -5.18
CA ALA A 34 -19.60 16.08 -6.65
C ALA A 34 -20.94 15.52 -7.17
N PRO A 35 -21.58 14.52 -6.53
CA PRO A 35 -22.89 14.06 -6.98
C PRO A 35 -23.98 15.12 -6.78
N LEU A 36 -23.87 15.99 -5.76
CA LEU A 36 -24.81 17.10 -5.55
C LEU A 36 -24.68 18.18 -6.65
N LEU A 37 -23.47 18.42 -7.15
CA LEU A 37 -23.23 19.34 -8.27
C LEU A 37 -23.75 18.79 -9.59
N LEU A 38 -23.59 17.48 -9.84
CA LEU A 38 -24.15 16.79 -11.02
C LEU A 38 -25.67 16.68 -10.96
N ALA A 39 -26.25 16.75 -9.76
CA ALA A 39 -27.68 16.70 -9.49
C ALA A 39 -28.39 18.05 -9.73
N ALA A 40 -27.67 19.18 -9.61
CA ALA A 40 -28.22 20.52 -9.75
C ALA A 40 -28.95 20.81 -11.09
N PRO A 41 -28.51 20.32 -12.27
CA PRO A 41 -29.20 20.56 -13.54
C PRO A 41 -30.55 19.84 -13.68
N LEU A 42 -30.76 18.73 -12.95
CA LEU A 42 -31.98 17.92 -13.06
C LEU A 42 -33.20 18.58 -12.41
N VAL A 43 -32.99 19.50 -11.47
CA VAL A 43 -34.03 20.28 -10.78
C VAL A 43 -34.81 21.19 -11.76
N ALA A 44 -34.31 21.40 -12.97
CA ALA A 44 -34.97 22.19 -14.00
C ALA A 44 -36.11 21.46 -14.76
N THR A 45 -36.37 20.17 -14.53
CA THR A 45 -37.19 19.32 -15.43
C THR A 45 -38.56 18.86 -14.91
N GLY A 46 -39.04 19.37 -13.77
CA GLY A 46 -40.41 19.15 -13.26
C GLY A 46 -40.48 18.46 -11.90
N SER A 47 -41.68 18.45 -11.28
CA SER A 47 -42.00 17.92 -9.94
C SER A 47 -40.84 18.01 -8.92
N PRO A 48 -40.67 19.18 -8.24
CA PRO A 48 -39.53 19.46 -7.38
C PRO A 48 -39.28 18.38 -6.32
N GLY A 49 -40.35 17.75 -5.81
CA GLY A 49 -40.27 16.70 -4.80
C GLY A 49 -39.73 15.37 -5.33
N ALA A 50 -40.20 14.92 -6.49
CA ALA A 50 -39.77 13.63 -7.06
C ALA A 50 -38.31 13.67 -7.53
N VAL A 51 -37.89 14.80 -8.11
CA VAL A 51 -36.50 15.02 -8.53
C VAL A 51 -35.57 15.10 -7.31
N ALA A 52 -35.95 15.83 -6.26
CA ALA A 52 -35.14 15.90 -5.04
C ALA A 52 -34.97 14.53 -4.38
N ILE A 53 -36.03 13.73 -4.27
CA ILE A 53 -35.98 12.38 -3.69
C ILE A 53 -35.07 11.47 -4.53
N GLY A 54 -35.23 11.49 -5.86
CA GLY A 54 -34.40 10.70 -6.77
C GLY A 54 -32.91 11.05 -6.67
N LEU A 55 -32.59 12.35 -6.58
CA LEU A 55 -31.21 12.83 -6.43
C LEU A 55 -30.58 12.40 -5.10
N VAL A 56 -31.32 12.52 -4.00
CA VAL A 56 -30.87 12.05 -2.68
C VAL A 56 -30.63 10.54 -2.70
N LEU A 57 -31.52 9.77 -3.32
CA LEU A 57 -31.35 8.32 -3.45
C LEU A 57 -30.11 7.94 -4.27
N VAL A 58 -29.90 8.55 -5.43
CA VAL A 58 -28.71 8.30 -6.26
C VAL A 58 -27.43 8.71 -5.54
N TRP A 59 -27.44 9.87 -4.86
CA TRP A 59 -26.33 10.33 -4.05
C TRP A 59 -25.99 9.36 -2.92
N LEU A 60 -26.98 8.91 -2.15
CA LEU A 60 -26.78 7.94 -1.08
C LEU A 60 -26.30 6.60 -1.65
N LEU A 61 -26.87 6.14 -2.76
CA LEU A 61 -26.48 4.88 -3.42
C LEU A 61 -25.05 4.90 -3.99
N ALA A 62 -24.54 6.07 -4.41
CA ALA A 62 -23.16 6.20 -4.89
C ALA A 62 -22.18 6.45 -3.74
N SER A 63 -22.48 7.42 -2.85
CA SER A 63 -21.55 7.89 -1.83
C SER A 63 -21.46 6.97 -0.62
N LEU A 64 -22.55 6.28 -0.22
CA LEU A 64 -22.51 5.37 0.95
C LEU A 64 -21.66 4.12 0.71
N PRO A 65 -21.81 3.35 -0.40
CA PRO A 65 -20.99 2.16 -0.62
C PRO A 65 -19.51 2.51 -0.76
N LEU A 66 -19.19 3.61 -1.45
CA LEU A 66 -17.82 4.07 -1.63
C LEU A 66 -17.24 4.59 -0.30
N THR A 67 -18.02 5.32 0.51
CA THR A 67 -17.62 5.71 1.88
C THR A 67 -17.35 4.50 2.75
N TRP A 68 -18.24 3.51 2.69
CA TRP A 68 -18.08 2.24 3.41
C TRP A 68 -16.82 1.50 2.98
N PHE A 69 -16.55 1.42 1.67
CA PHE A 69 -15.37 0.78 1.08
C PHE A 69 -14.06 1.48 1.50
N LEU A 70 -13.99 2.81 1.39
CA LEU A 70 -12.81 3.58 1.81
C LEU A 70 -12.55 3.45 3.32
N ARG A 71 -13.59 3.47 4.16
CA ARG A 71 -13.44 3.26 5.62
C ARG A 71 -12.96 1.85 6.00
N ARG A 72 -13.04 0.88 5.09
CA ARG A 72 -12.56 -0.49 5.28
C ARG A 72 -11.11 -0.70 4.86
N HIS A 73 -10.47 0.27 4.20
CA HIS A 73 -9.04 0.20 3.91
C HIS A 73 -8.20 0.45 5.15
N ARG A 74 -7.35 -0.53 5.45
CA ARG A 74 -6.55 -0.57 6.67
C ARG A 74 -5.20 -1.22 6.38
N MET A 75 -4.25 -0.96 7.25
CA MET A 75 -3.03 -1.75 7.41
C MET A 75 -3.10 -2.45 8.75
N LEU A 76 -2.92 -3.76 8.74
CA LEU A 76 -2.80 -4.59 9.93
C LEU A 76 -1.37 -5.10 10.00
N LEU A 77 -0.71 -4.80 11.12
CA LEU A 77 0.51 -5.49 11.50
C LEU A 77 0.11 -6.72 12.30
N THR A 78 0.55 -7.88 11.85
CA THR A 78 0.31 -9.16 12.50
C THR A 78 1.62 -9.79 12.94
N ASP A 79 1.57 -10.92 13.63
CA ASP A 79 2.77 -11.64 14.06
C ASP A 79 3.69 -12.02 12.90
N ARG A 80 3.15 -12.27 11.69
CA ARG A 80 3.92 -12.81 10.56
C ARG A 80 3.98 -11.93 9.33
N ALA A 81 3.05 -11.00 9.19
CA ALA A 81 2.93 -10.20 7.97
C ALA A 81 2.35 -8.81 8.21
N ILE A 82 2.54 -7.96 7.20
CA ILE A 82 1.81 -6.74 6.98
C ILE A 82 0.67 -7.07 6.02
N VAL A 83 -0.57 -6.82 6.43
CA VAL A 83 -1.77 -7.02 5.59
C VAL A 83 -2.41 -5.69 5.29
N MET A 84 -2.64 -5.42 4.02
CA MET A 84 -3.07 -4.11 3.53
C MET A 84 -4.16 -4.24 2.48
N GLY A 85 -4.98 -3.21 2.38
CA GLY A 85 -6.03 -3.11 1.38
C GLY A 85 -7.45 -3.06 1.96
N PRO A 86 -8.47 -3.19 1.09
CA PRO A 86 -9.86 -3.16 1.49
C PRO A 86 -10.25 -4.44 2.25
N PHE A 87 -10.58 -4.30 3.53
CA PHE A 87 -11.13 -5.40 4.32
C PHE A 87 -12.65 -5.54 4.08
N VAL A 88 -13.00 -5.93 2.86
CA VAL A 88 -14.40 -6.15 2.41
C VAL A 88 -14.57 -7.59 1.89
N PRO A 89 -15.81 -8.14 1.90
CA PRO A 89 -16.05 -9.48 1.37
C PRO A 89 -15.61 -9.59 -0.09
N ARG A 90 -15.04 -10.74 -0.47
CA ARG A 90 -14.61 -11.09 -1.83
C ARG A 90 -13.44 -10.27 -2.40
N VAL A 91 -12.79 -9.42 -1.60
CA VAL A 91 -11.54 -8.76 -2.00
C VAL A 91 -10.40 -9.29 -1.16
N ALA A 92 -9.43 -9.90 -1.83
CA ALA A 92 -8.22 -10.43 -1.20
C ALA A 92 -7.28 -9.28 -0.84
N PRO A 93 -6.90 -9.11 0.44
CA PRO A 93 -5.94 -8.09 0.83
C PRO A 93 -4.54 -8.45 0.32
N THR A 94 -3.73 -7.42 0.13
CA THR A 94 -2.29 -7.56 -0.12
C THR A 94 -1.59 -7.99 1.17
N VAL A 95 -0.68 -8.94 1.06
CA VAL A 95 0.09 -9.49 2.17
C VAL A 95 1.57 -9.41 1.86
N LEU A 96 2.35 -8.92 2.82
CA LEU A 96 3.81 -8.95 2.81
C LEU A 96 4.30 -9.62 4.08
N PHE A 97 4.99 -10.75 3.93
CA PHE A 97 5.55 -11.46 5.07
C PHE A 97 6.76 -10.71 5.62
N HIS A 98 6.88 -10.65 6.94
CA HIS A 98 8.01 -9.97 7.60
C HIS A 98 9.36 -10.53 7.14
N ALA A 99 9.44 -11.84 6.92
CA ALA A 99 10.65 -12.51 6.43
C ALA A 99 11.10 -12.07 5.03
N ASP A 100 10.19 -11.53 4.22
CA ASP A 100 10.49 -11.06 2.87
C ASP A 100 10.87 -9.56 2.83
N ILE A 101 10.81 -8.87 3.98
CA ILE A 101 11.15 -7.45 4.11
C ILE A 101 12.65 -7.29 4.36
N ASP A 102 13.29 -6.40 3.59
CA ASP A 102 14.66 -5.98 3.86
C ASP A 102 14.65 -4.83 4.89
N ALA A 103 14.93 -5.16 6.15
CA ALA A 103 14.93 -4.18 7.24
C ALA A 103 15.91 -3.00 7.02
N SER A 104 17.02 -3.23 6.30
CA SER A 104 18.02 -2.19 6.04
C SER A 104 17.46 -1.05 5.17
N THR A 105 16.41 -1.33 4.39
CA THR A 105 15.77 -0.39 3.47
C THR A 105 14.60 0.38 4.08
N ILE A 106 14.17 0.03 5.30
CA ILE A 106 13.03 0.68 5.95
C ILE A 106 13.38 2.14 6.26
N ARG A 107 12.65 3.09 5.67
CA ARG A 107 12.77 4.53 5.93
C ARG A 107 11.41 5.18 6.09
N THR A 108 11.32 6.20 6.92
CA THR A 108 10.12 7.05 7.02
C THR A 108 10.40 8.45 6.49
N TRP A 109 9.37 9.09 5.94
CA TRP A 109 9.48 10.33 5.17
C TRP A 109 8.39 11.32 5.57
N SER A 110 8.76 12.59 5.69
CA SER A 110 7.85 13.70 6.04
C SER A 110 7.17 14.37 4.83
N ASN A 111 7.58 14.02 3.61
CA ASN A 111 7.11 14.68 2.38
C ASN A 111 6.92 13.73 1.18
N LEU A 112 6.72 12.43 1.41
CA LEU A 112 6.64 11.41 0.34
C LEU A 112 5.63 11.78 -0.77
N ARG A 113 4.50 12.41 -0.44
CA ARG A 113 3.55 12.86 -1.46
C ARG A 113 4.05 14.05 -2.27
N ALA A 114 4.65 15.05 -1.62
CA ALA A 114 5.22 16.19 -2.35
C ALA A 114 6.30 15.71 -3.32
N TYR A 115 7.08 14.73 -2.87
CA TYR A 115 8.04 14.02 -3.68
C TYR A 115 7.41 13.33 -4.90
N LEU A 116 6.44 12.43 -4.72
CA LEU A 116 5.83 11.68 -5.83
C LEU A 116 5.18 12.59 -6.89
N ARG A 117 4.60 13.72 -6.45
CA ARG A 117 4.07 14.74 -7.36
C ARG A 117 5.17 15.41 -8.19
N ALA A 118 6.27 15.79 -7.56
CA ALA A 118 7.38 16.45 -8.24
C ALA A 118 8.14 15.50 -9.17
N ALA A 119 8.26 14.24 -8.79
CA ALA A 119 8.93 13.20 -9.57
C ALA A 119 8.08 12.62 -10.72
N GLU A 120 6.84 13.10 -10.91
CA GLU A 120 5.86 12.57 -11.89
C GLU A 120 5.65 11.05 -11.77
N LEU A 121 5.95 10.48 -10.60
CA LEU A 121 5.77 9.07 -10.34
C LEU A 121 4.31 8.83 -9.98
N SER A 122 3.60 8.16 -10.89
CA SER A 122 2.37 7.47 -10.53
C SER A 122 2.74 6.37 -9.52
N ALA A 123 1.95 6.18 -8.47
CA ALA A 123 2.24 5.31 -7.32
C ALA A 123 2.21 3.80 -7.66
N PHE A 124 2.85 3.40 -8.76
CA PHE A 124 2.52 2.18 -9.50
C PHE A 124 3.23 0.90 -9.05
N GLU A 125 4.09 0.92 -8.04
CA GLU A 125 4.75 -0.32 -7.56
C GLU A 125 4.62 -0.57 -6.06
N SER A 126 3.76 0.18 -5.39
CA SER A 126 3.56 0.06 -3.95
C SER A 126 2.08 0.13 -3.60
N GLY A 127 1.58 -0.88 -2.88
CA GLY A 127 0.14 -1.11 -2.68
C GLY A 127 -0.70 0.17 -2.54
N GLU A 128 -1.44 0.53 -3.61
CA GLU A 128 -2.64 1.37 -3.79
C GLU A 128 -2.99 2.51 -2.79
N MET A 129 -2.08 3.00 -1.94
CA MET A 129 -2.51 3.66 -0.69
C MET A 129 -1.89 5.02 -0.41
N ILE A 130 -1.12 5.59 -1.34
CA ILE A 130 -0.60 6.96 -1.20
C ILE A 130 -1.65 7.95 -1.71
N THR A 131 -2.50 8.45 -0.80
CA THR A 131 -3.47 9.49 -1.18
C THR A 131 -2.82 10.86 -1.27
N PRO A 132 -3.40 11.80 -2.05
CA PRO A 132 -2.89 13.14 -2.15
C PRO A 132 -2.65 13.78 -0.78
N LEU A 133 -3.53 13.82 0.20
CA LEU A 133 -3.23 14.61 1.43
C LEU A 133 -2.27 13.97 2.45
N SER A 134 -1.65 12.84 2.10
CA SER A 134 -0.71 12.14 2.97
C SER A 134 0.54 12.97 3.28
N ARG A 135 0.84 13.15 4.57
CA ARG A 135 2.02 13.90 5.04
C ARG A 135 3.21 12.97 5.31
N LEU A 136 2.97 11.85 5.99
CA LEU A 136 4.00 10.89 6.35
C LEU A 136 3.96 9.67 5.44
N GLY A 137 5.14 9.18 5.08
CA GLY A 137 5.33 7.98 4.27
C GLY A 137 6.31 7.01 4.90
N VAL A 138 6.24 5.75 4.49
CA VAL A 138 7.24 4.72 4.77
C VAL A 138 7.59 4.01 3.48
N THR A 139 8.86 3.68 3.30
CA THR A 139 9.35 2.88 2.19
C THR A 139 10.17 1.71 2.69
N PHE A 140 10.07 0.57 2.02
CA PHE A 140 10.94 -0.58 2.23
C PHE A 140 10.89 -1.51 1.02
N ARG A 141 11.95 -2.30 0.83
CA ARG A 141 11.97 -3.35 -0.18
C ARG A 141 11.35 -4.63 0.37
N ALA A 142 10.47 -5.23 -0.41
CA ALA A 142 9.92 -6.56 -0.16
C ALA A 142 10.31 -7.49 -1.31
N ARG A 143 10.83 -8.67 -1.00
CA ARG A 143 11.19 -9.70 -1.99
C ARG A 143 9.95 -10.32 -2.64
N ARG A 144 8.88 -10.43 -1.87
CA ARG A 144 7.60 -10.99 -2.31
C ARG A 144 6.47 -10.12 -1.77
N SER A 145 5.54 -9.78 -2.65
CA SER A 145 4.29 -9.16 -2.30
C SER A 145 3.20 -9.74 -3.18
N GLY A 146 1.98 -9.85 -2.65
CA GLY A 146 0.91 -10.52 -3.36
C GLY A 146 -0.41 -10.48 -2.63
N ARG A 147 -1.43 -11.10 -3.24
CA ARG A 147 -2.77 -11.23 -2.66
C ARG A 147 -2.94 -12.63 -2.09
N LEU A 148 -3.61 -12.73 -0.96
CA LEU A 148 -3.92 -14.02 -0.35
C LEU A 148 -5.23 -14.56 -0.94
N GLN A 149 -5.14 -15.54 -1.83
CA GLN A 149 -6.29 -16.18 -2.49
C GLN A 149 -6.27 -17.68 -2.20
N ASP A 150 -7.39 -18.23 -1.73
CA ASP A 150 -7.54 -19.66 -1.43
C ASP A 150 -6.42 -20.25 -0.55
N GLY A 151 -5.95 -19.48 0.43
CA GLY A 151 -4.87 -19.89 1.34
C GLY A 151 -3.47 -19.91 0.71
N ARG A 152 -3.29 -19.31 -0.46
CA ARG A 152 -1.99 -19.18 -1.14
C ARG A 152 -1.69 -17.71 -1.43
N LEU A 153 -0.42 -17.34 -1.35
CA LEU A 153 0.04 -16.04 -1.82
C LEU A 153 0.12 -16.10 -3.35
N VAL A 154 -0.77 -15.37 -4.02
CA VAL A 154 -0.68 -15.07 -5.44
C VAL A 154 0.19 -13.82 -5.56
N GLU A 155 1.45 -14.02 -5.93
CA GLU A 155 2.43 -12.94 -6.03
C GLU A 155 2.04 -11.93 -7.12
N SER A 156 2.44 -10.68 -6.92
CA SER A 156 2.40 -9.68 -7.97
C SER A 156 3.35 -10.09 -9.09
N ASP A 157 2.88 -10.10 -10.34
CA ASP A 157 3.70 -10.43 -11.52
C ASP A 157 4.97 -9.57 -11.58
N ILE A 158 4.86 -8.30 -11.17
CA ILE A 158 5.98 -7.36 -11.08
C ILE A 158 6.98 -7.84 -10.03
N ALA A 159 6.53 -8.15 -8.81
CA ALA A 159 7.43 -8.63 -7.75
C ALA A 159 8.09 -9.97 -8.11
N ALA A 160 7.33 -10.88 -8.74
CA ALA A 160 7.82 -12.18 -9.18
C ALA A 160 8.88 -12.05 -10.30
N ALA A 161 8.65 -11.17 -11.28
CA ALA A 161 9.59 -10.93 -12.38
C ALA A 161 10.88 -10.24 -11.90
N LEU A 162 10.76 -9.36 -10.91
CA LEU A 162 11.85 -8.49 -10.44
C LEU A 162 12.62 -9.05 -9.22
N GLY A 163 12.14 -10.14 -8.62
CA GLY A 163 12.70 -10.67 -7.36
C GLY A 163 12.49 -9.73 -6.16
N GLY A 164 11.52 -8.81 -6.27
CA GLY A 164 11.12 -7.87 -5.24
C GLY A 164 10.77 -6.48 -5.78
N THR A 165 9.99 -5.75 -4.99
CA THR A 165 9.54 -4.38 -5.28
C THR A 165 9.82 -3.46 -4.11
N ILE A 166 9.77 -2.16 -4.38
CA ILE A 166 9.80 -1.15 -3.32
C ILE A 166 8.38 -0.79 -2.98
N GLU A 167 8.03 -1.11 -1.75
CA GLU A 167 6.74 -0.84 -1.18
C GLU A 167 6.82 0.51 -0.46
N MET A 168 5.85 1.35 -0.75
CA MET A 168 5.71 2.72 -0.30
C MET A 168 4.28 2.94 0.19
N PHE A 169 4.14 3.45 1.40
CA PHE A 169 2.83 3.64 2.00
C PHE A 169 2.72 5.03 2.61
N ALA A 170 1.55 5.62 2.47
CA ALA A 170 1.18 6.76 3.28
C ALA A 170 0.66 6.29 4.64
N LEU A 171 1.13 6.95 5.70
CA LEU A 171 0.70 6.67 7.07
C LEU A 171 -0.16 7.79 7.62
N THR A 172 -1.24 7.39 8.29
CA THR A 172 -2.00 8.29 9.16
C THR A 172 -1.49 8.13 10.59
N GLY A 173 -1.07 9.22 11.20
CA GLY A 173 -0.57 9.22 12.59
C GLY A 173 0.94 9.41 12.66
N SER A 174 1.60 8.75 13.61
CA SER A 174 3.02 8.94 13.92
C SER A 174 3.88 7.83 13.31
N ALA A 175 5.01 8.23 12.70
CA ALA A 175 6.01 7.30 12.17
C ALA A 175 6.63 6.46 13.29
N GLU A 176 6.85 7.07 14.45
CA GLU A 176 7.36 6.44 15.66
C GLU A 176 6.41 5.32 16.12
N ARG A 177 5.09 5.54 16.07
CA ARG A 177 4.10 4.52 16.41
C ARG A 177 4.13 3.34 15.44
N LEU A 178 4.30 3.59 14.13
CA LEU A 178 4.45 2.49 13.17
C LEU A 178 5.73 1.72 13.44
N VAL A 179 6.87 2.41 13.47
CA VAL A 179 8.19 1.80 13.61
C VAL A 179 8.29 1.05 14.94
N GLY A 180 7.77 1.62 16.03
CA GLY A 180 7.71 0.96 17.34
C GLY A 180 6.82 -0.28 17.36
N ALA A 181 5.77 -0.34 16.54
CA ALA A 181 4.94 -1.54 16.41
C ALA A 181 5.53 -2.58 15.45
N LEU A 182 6.22 -2.15 14.39
CA LEU A 182 6.78 -3.02 13.36
C LEU A 182 8.08 -3.69 13.81
N THR A 183 8.99 -2.94 14.45
CA THR A 183 10.29 -3.42 14.92
C THR A 183 10.22 -4.72 15.73
N PRO A 184 9.41 -4.84 16.79
CA PRO A 184 9.35 -6.08 17.57
C PRO A 184 8.85 -7.27 16.74
N LEU A 185 8.01 -7.03 15.73
CA LEU A 185 7.50 -8.08 14.84
C LEU A 185 8.58 -8.56 13.87
N LEU A 186 9.37 -7.65 13.30
CA LEU A 186 10.52 -7.98 12.46
C LEU A 186 11.60 -8.74 13.26
N VAL A 187 11.87 -8.31 14.49
CA VAL A 187 12.80 -8.99 15.40
C VAL A 187 12.30 -10.40 15.73
N ALA A 188 11.01 -10.54 16.06
CA ALA A 188 10.40 -11.84 16.33
C ALA A 188 10.44 -12.78 15.11
N ALA A 189 10.30 -12.22 13.90
CA ALA A 189 10.45 -12.92 12.64
C ALA A 189 11.92 -13.20 12.24
N ARG A 190 12.89 -12.80 13.09
CA ARG A 190 14.35 -12.95 12.87
C ARG A 190 14.84 -12.29 11.59
N VAL A 191 14.25 -11.16 11.21
CA VAL A 191 14.69 -10.38 10.05
C VAL A 191 16.06 -9.75 10.37
N PRO A 192 17.10 -9.96 9.54
CA PRO A 192 18.42 -9.37 9.76
C PRO A 192 18.35 -7.84 9.84
N GLY A 193 19.03 -7.24 10.82
CA GLY A 193 19.04 -5.77 11.00
C GLY A 193 17.76 -5.16 11.56
N ALA A 194 16.75 -5.98 11.92
CA ALA A 194 15.47 -5.49 12.45
C ALA A 194 15.61 -4.63 13.71
N ALA A 195 16.57 -4.94 14.59
CA ALA A 195 16.79 -4.20 15.83
C ALA A 195 17.27 -2.75 15.59
N ASP A 196 17.90 -2.48 14.45
CA ASP A 196 18.41 -1.15 14.10
C ASP A 196 17.36 -0.27 13.41
N VAL A 197 16.21 -0.82 13.03
CA VAL A 197 15.14 -0.11 12.30
C VAL A 197 14.72 1.20 12.99
N PRO A 198 14.54 1.28 14.33
CA PRO A 198 14.22 2.54 14.98
C PRO A 198 15.29 3.62 14.76
N ARG A 199 16.57 3.24 14.71
CA ARG A 199 17.69 4.16 14.50
C ARG A 199 17.80 4.60 13.05
N THR A 200 17.52 3.71 12.09
CA THR A 200 17.68 4.01 10.66
C THR A 200 16.43 4.62 10.03
N ALA A 201 15.25 4.32 10.55
CA ALA A 201 13.98 4.75 10.00
C ALA A 201 13.42 6.03 10.64
N LEU A 202 13.92 6.43 11.82
CA LEU A 202 13.52 7.63 12.54
C LEU A 202 14.71 8.55 12.86
N PRO A 203 14.50 9.88 12.98
CA PRO A 203 13.26 10.60 12.68
C PRO A 203 12.93 10.57 11.17
N PRO A 204 11.70 10.91 10.75
CA PRO A 204 11.34 10.93 9.34
C PRO A 204 12.25 11.86 8.53
N GLY A 205 12.85 11.32 7.47
CA GLY A 205 13.65 12.09 6.52
C GLY A 205 12.80 13.00 5.65
N ARG A 206 13.46 13.78 4.79
CA ARG A 206 12.81 14.61 3.77
C ARG A 206 13.49 14.39 2.42
N LEU A 207 12.70 14.01 1.43
CA LEU A 207 13.16 13.81 0.05
C LEU A 207 13.29 15.16 -0.66
N SER A 208 14.26 15.32 -1.56
CA SER A 208 14.53 16.59 -2.27
C SER A 208 13.37 17.01 -3.19
N GLY A 209 12.72 16.04 -3.83
CA GLY A 209 11.73 16.30 -4.89
C GLY A 209 12.35 16.60 -6.25
N GLU A 210 13.68 16.48 -6.38
CA GLU A 210 14.35 16.56 -7.67
C GLU A 210 13.97 15.35 -8.55
N LYS A 211 13.93 15.57 -9.87
CA LYS A 211 13.66 14.51 -10.83
C LYS A 211 14.69 13.39 -10.64
N ASP A 212 14.24 12.14 -10.61
CA ASP A 212 15.06 10.94 -10.43
C ASP A 212 15.82 10.79 -9.09
N SER A 213 15.68 11.71 -8.13
CA SER A 213 16.43 11.63 -6.86
C SER A 213 16.06 10.44 -5.97
N HIS A 214 14.90 9.79 -6.19
CA HIS A 214 14.56 8.55 -5.50
C HIS A 214 15.62 7.46 -5.69
N ARG A 215 16.36 7.48 -6.81
CA ARG A 215 17.39 6.49 -7.14
C ARG A 215 18.56 6.51 -6.17
N THR A 216 18.79 7.64 -5.52
CA THR A 216 19.86 7.85 -4.56
C THR A 216 19.33 8.01 -3.14
N GLU A 217 18.14 8.59 -2.99
CA GLU A 217 17.57 8.93 -1.68
C GLU A 217 16.73 7.81 -1.05
N ILE A 218 16.11 6.91 -1.84
CA ILE A 218 15.27 5.83 -1.32
C ILE A 218 16.09 4.52 -1.30
N PRO A 219 16.49 4.01 -0.12
CA PRO A 219 17.23 2.76 -0.04
C PRO A 219 16.42 1.59 -0.59
N GLY A 220 17.10 0.71 -1.32
CA GLY A 220 16.46 -0.40 -2.03
C GLY A 220 16.04 -0.07 -3.46
N TRP A 221 16.14 1.21 -3.88
CA TRP A 221 15.97 1.67 -5.26
C TRP A 221 17.25 1.46 -6.10
N PRO A 222 17.17 1.05 -7.38
CA PRO A 222 15.96 0.77 -8.17
C PRO A 222 15.32 -0.60 -7.88
N ALA A 223 14.00 -0.68 -8.04
CA ALA A 223 13.37 -1.91 -8.49
C ALA A 223 13.91 -2.21 -9.91
N PRO A 224 14.22 -3.47 -10.25
CA PRO A 224 14.75 -3.77 -11.59
C PRO A 224 13.75 -3.29 -12.66
N ARG A 225 14.26 -2.78 -13.77
CA ARG A 225 13.45 -1.97 -14.67
C ARG A 225 12.57 -2.85 -15.54
N PRO A 226 11.33 -2.41 -15.88
CA PRO A 226 10.59 -3.00 -16.99
C PRO A 226 11.44 -2.87 -18.27
N GLY A 227 11.92 -4.00 -18.79
CA GLY A 227 12.73 -4.05 -20.01
C GLY A 227 14.23 -4.33 -19.81
N GLU A 228 14.71 -4.62 -18.60
CA GLU A 228 16.02 -5.30 -18.46
C GLU A 228 15.90 -6.69 -19.07
N ARG A 229 16.76 -7.00 -20.05
CA ARG A 229 16.75 -8.32 -20.68
C ARG A 229 17.27 -9.33 -19.66
N PHE A 230 16.84 -10.57 -19.79
CA PHE A 230 17.34 -11.67 -18.96
C PHE A 230 18.88 -11.73 -18.92
N GLU A 231 19.54 -11.29 -20.00
CA GLU A 231 20.99 -11.20 -20.14
C GLU A 231 21.67 -10.13 -19.26
N ASP A 232 20.95 -9.10 -18.81
CA ASP A 232 21.48 -7.94 -18.08
C ASP A 232 21.51 -8.17 -16.56
N LEU A 233 20.89 -9.26 -16.07
CA LEU A 233 20.89 -9.61 -14.66
C LEU A 233 22.27 -10.16 -14.23
N PRO A 234 22.69 -10.01 -12.95
CA PRO A 234 23.89 -10.66 -12.45
C PRO A 234 23.87 -12.18 -12.71
N PRO A 235 25.00 -12.82 -13.07
CA PRO A 235 25.04 -14.22 -13.48
C PRO A 235 24.44 -15.20 -12.45
N GLU A 236 24.60 -14.86 -11.17
CA GLU A 236 24.08 -15.61 -10.02
C GLU A 236 22.53 -15.63 -9.99
N VAL A 237 21.91 -14.54 -10.43
CA VAL A 237 20.45 -14.38 -10.52
C VAL A 237 19.91 -15.09 -11.77
N GLN A 238 20.61 -14.97 -12.91
CA GLN A 238 20.27 -15.70 -14.13
C GLN A 238 20.27 -17.22 -13.90
N GLU A 239 21.30 -17.72 -13.22
CA GLU A 239 21.45 -19.14 -12.89
C GLU A 239 20.37 -19.63 -11.90
N GLY A 240 20.02 -18.79 -10.92
CA GLY A 240 18.91 -19.07 -10.00
C GLY A 240 17.55 -19.19 -10.70
N ILE A 241 17.30 -18.35 -11.71
CA ILE A 241 16.07 -18.37 -12.51
C ILE A 241 16.06 -19.57 -13.48
N ARG A 242 17.17 -19.84 -14.19
CA ARG A 242 17.30 -21.00 -15.09
C ARG A 242 17.07 -22.32 -14.36
N ARG A 243 17.62 -22.49 -13.16
CA ARG A 243 17.41 -23.70 -12.32
C ARG A 243 15.98 -23.90 -11.86
N ARG A 244 15.19 -22.83 -11.73
CA ARG A 244 13.77 -22.93 -11.38
C ARG A 244 12.91 -23.28 -12.59
N MET A 245 13.25 -22.76 -13.77
CA MET A 245 12.52 -23.06 -15.01
C MET A 245 12.82 -24.46 -15.57
N SER A 246 13.99 -25.04 -15.30
CA SER A 246 14.30 -26.43 -15.71
C SER A 246 13.72 -27.52 -14.78
N LYS A 247 13.08 -27.12 -13.69
CA LYS A 247 12.46 -28.02 -12.70
C LYS A 247 10.93 -28.08 -12.76
N GLY A 248 10.33 -27.45 -13.76
CA GLY A 248 8.91 -27.61 -14.13
C GLY A 248 8.80 -28.43 -15.41
#